data_AF-A0A9D6TBZ1-F1
#
_entry.id   AF-A0A9D6TBZ1-F1
#
_cell.length_a   1.000
_cell.length_b   1.000
_cell.length_c   1.000
_cell.angle_alpha   90.00
_cell.angle_beta   90.00
_cell.angle_gamma   90.00
#
_symmetry.space_group_name_H-M   'P 1'
#
loop_
_entity.id
_entity.type
_entity.pdbx_description
1 polymer ?
#
loop_
_entity_poly.entity_id
_entity_poly.type
_entity_poly.pdbx_seq_one_letter_code
_entity_poly.pdbx_strand_id
1 'polypeptide(L)'
;MGAGISRVLCYFATCAALLAGALRAGAEEAATTDRPLVLMPAAAGGRRVALVIGNAAYAVGRLKNPANDAPDMAAALKATGFEVLEHRDLDQAQMVRAIREFGERLRGAAVALFYYSGHGMQYEGRNYLIPVDMKAASEAEVESDGVELAKVLSRMETAGAPVNLVILDACRTNPMTRSFRSQAAGLAAVDATHGTLIAYATAPGSTAADGSGRNGTYTGALLEEMRRPGQKVEEVFKRVRGAVRGATGGKQVPWESSSLEGDFYFVAPGPAAAAAAAPPVPAAPAPRVDESAVELTFWNSVKDSQDAAEFEAYLQKYPKGEFATLARKRAKALKAAAAPPRPTAA
;
A
#
# COMPACT_ATOMS: atom_id res chain seq x y z
N MET A 1 73.07 3.99 6.52
CA MET A 1 71.76 3.47 6.98
C MET A 1 70.71 4.39 6.36
N GLY A 2 69.85 4.08 5.39
CA GLY A 2 69.58 2.96 4.50
C GLY A 2 68.49 3.44 3.51
N ALA A 3 68.49 2.90 2.28
CA ALA A 3 67.52 3.06 1.16
C ALA A 3 67.35 4.49 0.58
N GLY A 4 67.61 4.80 -0.71
CA GLY A 4 67.28 4.10 -1.97
C GLY A 4 65.94 4.66 -2.51
N ILE A 5 65.74 5.18 -3.74
CA ILE A 5 66.17 4.83 -5.12
C ILE A 5 65.80 6.04 -6.02
N SER A 6 66.74 6.73 -6.69
CA SER A 6 67.18 6.64 -8.12
C SER A 6 66.11 6.95 -9.20
N ARG A 7 66.23 8.10 -9.90
CA ARG A 7 66.70 8.30 -11.30
C ARG A 7 65.72 7.80 -12.40
N VAL A 8 65.14 8.69 -13.21
CA VAL A 8 65.64 9.14 -14.53
C VAL A 8 65.98 7.98 -15.47
N LEU A 9 65.15 7.75 -16.50
CA LEU A 9 65.56 7.67 -17.92
C LEU A 9 64.37 7.33 -18.85
N CYS A 10 64.05 8.24 -19.77
CA CYS A 10 63.57 7.88 -21.10
C CYS A 10 64.75 7.25 -21.86
N TYR A 11 64.59 6.06 -22.44
CA TYR A 11 65.34 5.69 -23.64
C TYR A 11 64.61 4.64 -24.48
N PHE A 12 64.92 4.73 -25.76
CA PHE A 12 64.35 4.09 -26.93
C PHE A 12 64.52 2.56 -27.03
N ALA A 13 63.64 1.99 -27.86
CA ALA A 13 63.91 0.99 -28.91
C ALA A 13 63.61 -0.51 -28.69
N THR A 14 62.87 -1.01 -29.70
CA THR A 14 63.04 -2.27 -30.48
C THR A 14 62.44 -3.61 -30.02
N CYS A 15 61.50 -4.08 -30.85
CA CYS A 15 61.33 -5.40 -31.48
C CYS A 15 61.56 -6.70 -30.68
N ALA A 16 60.51 -7.54 -30.60
CA ALA A 16 60.52 -8.95 -31.07
C ALA A 16 59.11 -9.57 -30.94
N ALA A 17 58.83 -10.57 -31.79
CA ALA A 17 57.52 -11.03 -32.22
C ALA A 17 56.96 -12.28 -31.49
N LEU A 18 55.69 -12.58 -31.83
CA LEU A 18 55.01 -13.89 -31.88
C LEU A 18 54.57 -14.58 -30.56
N LEU A 19 53.25 -14.66 -30.30
CA LEU A 19 52.42 -15.89 -30.47
C LEU A 19 50.99 -15.73 -29.92
N ALA A 20 50.02 -16.09 -30.79
CA ALA A 20 48.76 -16.80 -30.55
C ALA A 20 47.59 -16.16 -29.75
N GLY A 21 46.43 -16.06 -30.42
CA GLY A 21 45.18 -16.63 -29.88
C GLY A 21 43.91 -15.74 -29.82
N ALA A 22 42.94 -16.05 -30.72
CA ALA A 22 41.47 -15.87 -30.63
C ALA A 22 40.89 -14.42 -30.60
N LEU A 23 40.24 -13.94 -31.68
CA LEU A 23 38.79 -14.04 -32.01
C LEU A 23 37.86 -13.62 -30.84
N ARG A 24 36.86 -12.73 -30.94
CA ARG A 24 36.10 -12.14 -32.07
C ARG A 24 35.14 -11.06 -31.53
N ALA A 25 34.59 -10.26 -32.47
CA ALA A 25 33.33 -9.52 -32.43
C ALA A 25 33.28 -8.28 -31.52
N GLY A 26 32.79 -7.11 -31.93
CA GLY A 26 31.84 -6.78 -32.99
C GLY A 26 30.89 -5.74 -32.37
N ALA A 27 31.11 -4.47 -32.68
CA ALA A 27 30.30 -3.36 -32.19
C ALA A 27 28.94 -3.36 -32.91
N GLU A 28 27.85 -3.33 -32.15
CA GLU A 28 26.52 -3.07 -32.69
C GLU A 28 25.79 -2.06 -31.80
N GLU A 29 25.39 -0.98 -32.45
CA GLU A 29 24.84 0.26 -31.95
C GLU A 29 23.31 0.07 -31.76
N ALA A 30 22.85 0.07 -30.51
CA ALA A 30 21.43 -0.10 -30.20
C ALA A 30 20.68 1.23 -30.37
N ALA A 31 19.95 1.34 -31.49
CA ALA A 31 19.04 2.42 -31.80
C ALA A 31 17.99 2.63 -30.68
N THR A 32 17.85 3.89 -30.25
CA THR A 32 16.86 4.35 -29.27
C THR A 32 15.50 4.51 -29.96
N THR A 33 14.56 3.61 -29.68
CA THR A 33 13.17 3.77 -30.13
C THR A 33 12.43 4.71 -29.17
N ASP A 34 12.15 5.91 -29.63
CA ASP A 34 11.31 6.91 -28.97
C ASP A 34 9.85 6.38 -28.89
N ARG A 35 9.45 5.89 -27.72
CA ARG A 35 8.05 5.54 -27.43
C ARG A 35 7.40 6.72 -26.72
N PRO A 36 6.31 7.31 -27.25
CA PRO A 36 5.63 8.39 -26.55
C PRO A 36 5.10 7.86 -25.21
N LEU A 37 5.45 8.58 -24.15
CA LEU A 37 4.92 8.36 -22.80
C LEU A 37 3.40 8.53 -22.86
N VAL A 38 2.66 7.43 -22.87
CA VAL A 38 1.22 7.46 -22.62
C VAL A 38 1.05 7.84 -21.15
N LEU A 39 0.56 9.06 -20.91
CA LEU A 39 0.15 9.50 -19.58
C LEU A 39 -1.03 8.62 -19.16
N MET A 40 -0.76 7.62 -18.32
CA MET A 40 -1.82 6.89 -17.62
C MET A 40 -2.46 7.83 -16.59
N PRO A 41 -3.80 7.89 -16.49
CA PRO A 41 -4.45 8.69 -15.46
C PRO A 41 -4.04 8.17 -14.07
N ALA A 42 -3.84 9.10 -13.14
CA ALA A 42 -3.50 8.82 -11.75
C ALA A 42 -4.45 7.76 -11.16
N ALA A 43 -3.87 6.85 -10.39
CA ALA A 43 -4.51 5.68 -9.80
C ALA A 43 -5.87 5.97 -9.15
N ALA A 44 -6.75 4.96 -9.20
CA ALA A 44 -8.04 4.88 -8.55
C ALA A 44 -7.96 5.03 -7.01
N GLY A 45 -7.74 6.25 -6.52
CA GLY A 45 -7.75 6.58 -5.11
C GLY A 45 -8.42 7.93 -4.92
N GLY A 46 -9.62 7.94 -4.33
CA GLY A 46 -10.35 9.18 -4.06
C GLY A 46 -9.60 10.13 -3.11
N ARG A 47 -10.13 11.34 -2.96
CA ARG A 47 -9.53 12.42 -2.15
C ARG A 47 -9.17 11.94 -0.74
N ARG A 48 -7.95 12.23 -0.29
CA ARG A 48 -7.47 11.95 1.07
C ARG A 48 -7.27 13.28 1.78
N VAL A 49 -7.87 13.47 2.94
CA VAL A 49 -7.82 14.75 3.68
C VAL A 49 -7.39 14.47 5.11
N ALA A 50 -6.45 15.26 5.62
CA ALA A 50 -5.97 15.16 6.99
C ALA A 50 -6.03 16.49 7.74
N LEU A 51 -6.39 16.43 9.02
CA LEU A 51 -6.18 17.51 9.98
C LEU A 51 -5.08 17.08 10.97
N VAL A 52 -4.03 17.89 11.06
CA VAL A 52 -2.85 17.66 11.90
C VAL A 52 -2.74 18.83 12.88
N ILE A 53 -2.81 18.56 14.18
CA ILE A 53 -2.68 19.55 15.24
C ILE A 53 -1.53 19.17 16.17
N GLY A 54 -0.59 20.09 16.39
CA GLY A 54 0.47 19.96 17.39
C GLY A 54 0.42 21.09 18.41
N ASN A 55 0.06 20.79 19.65
CA ASN A 55 0.04 21.76 20.74
C ASN A 55 1.21 21.50 21.71
N ALA A 56 2.11 22.46 21.83
CA ALA A 56 3.34 22.40 22.64
C ALA A 56 3.48 23.57 23.62
N ALA A 57 3.03 24.77 23.23
CA ALA A 57 3.27 26.03 23.91
C ALA A 57 2.31 26.34 25.07
N TYR A 58 1.94 25.33 25.86
CA TYR A 58 1.11 25.49 27.05
C TYR A 58 1.72 26.44 28.08
N ALA A 59 0.90 27.21 28.80
CA ALA A 59 1.40 28.03 29.91
C ALA A 59 2.04 27.17 31.02
N VAL A 60 1.46 26.01 31.30
CA VAL A 60 1.93 25.02 32.27
C VAL A 60 2.09 23.67 31.59
N GLY A 61 3.20 22.97 31.85
CA GLY A 61 3.46 21.66 31.27
C GLY A 61 3.80 21.69 29.77
N ARG A 62 4.59 22.67 29.31
CA ARG A 62 5.05 22.73 27.91
C ARG A 62 5.62 21.40 27.42
N LEU A 63 5.26 21.02 26.21
CA LEU A 63 5.74 19.79 25.57
C LEU A 63 6.80 20.12 24.53
N LYS A 64 7.81 19.24 24.43
CA LYS A 64 8.93 19.44 23.47
C LYS A 64 8.58 18.94 22.07
N ASN A 65 7.90 17.80 21.98
CA ASN A 65 7.78 17.04 20.73
C ASN A 65 6.71 17.54 19.75
N PRO A 66 5.52 18.03 20.17
CA PRO A 66 4.46 18.40 19.23
C PRO A 66 4.88 19.45 18.19
N ALA A 67 5.84 20.31 18.54
CA ALA A 67 6.42 21.32 17.64
C ALA A 67 7.19 20.71 16.45
N ASN A 68 7.72 19.49 16.58
CA ASN A 68 8.36 18.72 15.51
C ASN A 68 7.42 17.66 14.93
N ASP A 69 6.62 17.02 15.78
CA ASP A 69 5.76 15.91 15.39
C ASP A 69 4.70 16.32 14.36
N ALA A 70 3.99 17.43 14.60
CA ALA A 70 2.97 17.92 13.67
C ALA A 70 3.52 18.26 12.27
N PRO A 71 4.57 19.09 12.11
CA PRO A 71 5.08 19.39 10.78
C PRO A 71 5.68 18.16 10.07
N ASP A 72 6.38 17.29 10.78
CA ASP A 72 6.97 16.09 10.19
C ASP A 72 5.88 15.08 9.76
N MET A 73 4.80 14.95 10.55
CA MET A 73 3.60 14.17 10.19
C MET A 73 2.86 14.77 9.00
N ALA A 74 2.64 16.08 8.98
CA ALA A 74 2.01 16.77 7.86
C ALA A 74 2.81 16.58 6.56
N ALA A 75 4.15 16.64 6.62
CA ALA A 75 5.01 16.39 5.46
C ALA A 75 4.89 14.94 4.97
N ALA A 76 4.88 13.96 5.87
CA ALA A 76 4.71 12.55 5.52
C ALA A 76 3.33 12.24 4.90
N LEU A 77 2.27 12.85 5.43
CA LEU A 77 0.91 12.73 4.89
C LEU A 77 0.79 13.38 3.50
N LYS A 78 1.36 14.57 3.30
CA LYS A 78 1.43 15.22 1.98
C LYS A 78 2.15 14.31 0.97
N ALA A 79 3.28 13.70 1.37
CA ALA A 79 4.03 12.77 0.53
C ALA A 79 3.27 11.48 0.18
N THR A 80 2.21 11.14 0.93
CA THR A 80 1.35 9.96 0.70
C THR A 80 0.00 10.34 0.09
N GLY A 81 -0.12 11.55 -0.45
CA GLY A 81 -1.26 12.01 -1.25
C GLY A 81 -2.40 12.61 -0.44
N PHE A 82 -2.18 12.99 0.81
CA PHE A 82 -3.17 13.74 1.59
C PHE A 82 -3.13 15.24 1.30
N GLU A 83 -4.30 15.85 1.20
CA GLU A 83 -4.50 17.27 1.45
C GLU A 83 -4.47 17.50 2.97
N VAL A 84 -3.56 18.34 3.47
CA VAL A 84 -3.33 18.47 4.93
C VAL A 84 -3.64 19.88 5.41
N LEU A 85 -4.54 19.97 6.40
CA LEU A 85 -4.72 21.13 7.27
C LEU A 85 -3.77 20.99 8.46
N GLU A 86 -2.70 21.77 8.49
CA GLU A 86 -1.66 21.71 9.52
C GLU A 86 -1.78 22.91 10.45
N HIS A 87 -1.88 22.66 11.75
CA HIS A 87 -1.98 23.70 12.77
C HIS A 87 -1.06 23.40 13.96
N ARG A 88 -0.61 24.48 14.61
CA ARG A 88 0.25 24.41 15.79
C ARG A 88 -0.23 25.40 16.84
N ASP A 89 -0.11 24.98 18.10
CA ASP A 89 -0.37 25.78 19.30
C ASP A 89 -1.72 26.50 19.23
N LEU A 90 -2.79 25.74 18.99
CA LEU A 90 -4.13 26.28 18.86
C LEU A 90 -4.79 26.52 20.23
N ASP A 91 -5.43 27.67 20.36
CA ASP A 91 -6.40 27.95 21.42
C ASP A 91 -7.71 27.17 21.22
N GLN A 92 -8.60 27.15 22.23
CA GLN A 92 -9.85 26.38 22.16
C GLN A 92 -10.70 26.77 20.94
N ALA A 93 -10.85 28.07 20.70
CA ALA A 93 -11.70 28.58 19.63
C ALA A 93 -11.12 28.26 18.25
N GLN A 94 -9.79 28.30 18.11
CA GLN A 94 -9.05 27.92 16.91
C GLN A 94 -9.18 26.41 16.64
N MET A 95 -9.06 25.56 17.66
CA MET A 95 -9.27 24.12 17.51
C MET A 95 -10.68 23.82 17.01
N VAL A 96 -11.71 24.43 17.61
CA VAL A 96 -13.10 24.25 17.17
C VAL A 96 -13.29 24.70 15.71
N ARG A 97 -12.68 25.82 15.31
CA ARG A 97 -12.71 26.28 13.90
C ARG A 97 -12.00 25.31 12.96
N ALA A 98 -10.82 24.81 13.32
CA ALA A 98 -10.06 23.87 12.52
C ALA A 98 -10.81 22.53 12.32
N ILE A 99 -11.47 22.04 13.38
CA ILE A 99 -12.29 20.81 13.32
C ILE A 99 -13.52 21.02 12.41
N ARG A 100 -14.14 22.21 12.47
CA ARG A 100 -15.24 22.56 11.56
C ARG A 100 -14.77 22.60 10.11
N GLU A 101 -13.68 23.30 9.82
CA GLU A 101 -13.10 23.37 8.48
C GLU A 101 -12.72 21.98 7.95
N PHE A 102 -12.12 21.14 8.80
CA PHE A 102 -11.81 19.76 8.46
C PHE A 102 -13.07 19.00 8.00
N GLY A 103 -14.16 19.04 8.79
CA GLY A 103 -15.42 18.40 8.39
C GLY A 103 -16.00 18.94 7.07
N GLU A 104 -15.85 20.23 6.78
CA GLU A 104 -16.25 20.82 5.50
C GLU A 104 -15.40 20.30 4.33
N ARG A 105 -14.09 20.12 4.56
CA ARG A 105 -13.15 19.54 3.58
C ARG A 105 -13.35 18.04 3.39
N LEU A 106 -13.94 17.32 4.34
CA LEU A 106 -14.15 15.87 4.20
C LEU A 106 -15.25 15.48 3.20
N ARG A 107 -16.08 16.41 2.71
CA ARG A 107 -17.15 16.08 1.75
C ARG A 107 -16.58 15.41 0.49
N GLY A 108 -17.01 14.18 0.23
CA GLY A 108 -16.54 13.37 -0.91
C GLY A 108 -15.11 12.84 -0.78
N ALA A 109 -14.51 12.91 0.42
CA ALA A 109 -13.22 12.29 0.68
C ALA A 109 -13.36 10.77 0.80
N ALA A 110 -12.42 10.04 0.21
CA ALA A 110 -12.28 8.59 0.39
C ALA A 110 -11.58 8.24 1.70
N VAL A 111 -10.73 9.13 2.21
CA VAL A 111 -10.00 8.94 3.47
C VAL A 111 -10.01 10.23 4.28
N ALA A 112 -10.42 10.12 5.54
CA ALA A 112 -10.30 11.16 6.55
C ALA A 112 -9.23 10.75 7.57
N LEU A 113 -8.27 11.63 7.87
CA LEU A 113 -7.28 11.38 8.90
C LEU A 113 -7.23 12.55 9.89
N PHE A 114 -7.29 12.25 11.18
CA PHE A 114 -7.02 13.20 12.24
C PHE A 114 -5.77 12.78 12.99
N TYR A 115 -4.81 13.70 13.14
CA TYR A 115 -3.63 13.50 13.96
C TYR A 115 -3.54 14.61 15.01
N TYR A 116 -3.31 14.23 16.26
CA TYR A 116 -3.09 15.16 17.35
C TYR A 116 -1.87 14.77 18.17
N SER A 117 -0.98 15.73 18.42
CA SER A 117 0.12 15.64 19.37
C SER A 117 0.01 16.78 20.38
N GLY A 118 -0.01 16.46 21.67
CA GLY A 118 -0.25 17.43 22.73
C GLY A 118 -0.76 16.82 24.04
N HIS A 119 -1.27 17.64 24.94
CA HIS A 119 -1.95 17.13 26.14
C HIS A 119 -3.34 16.60 25.80
N GLY A 120 -3.69 15.46 26.37
CA GLY A 120 -5.01 14.86 26.31
C GLY A 120 -5.48 14.45 27.70
N MET A 121 -6.78 14.54 27.96
CA MET A 121 -7.35 14.21 29.27
C MET A 121 -8.66 13.46 29.13
N GLN A 122 -8.89 12.52 30.04
CA GLN A 122 -10.18 11.85 30.22
C GLN A 122 -10.91 12.47 31.41
N TYR A 123 -12.18 12.81 31.21
CA TYR A 123 -13.07 13.23 32.28
C TYR A 123 -14.45 12.60 32.04
N GLU A 124 -15.00 11.93 33.06
CA GLU A 124 -16.29 11.22 32.98
C GLU A 124 -16.47 10.30 31.75
N GLY A 125 -15.41 9.57 31.37
CA GLY A 125 -15.45 8.68 30.20
C GLY A 125 -15.34 9.38 28.85
N ARG A 126 -15.28 10.73 28.82
CA ARG A 126 -15.09 11.54 27.61
C ARG A 126 -13.62 11.90 27.42
N ASN A 127 -13.21 12.05 26.17
CA ASN A 127 -11.84 12.37 25.77
C ASN A 127 -11.73 13.82 25.33
N TYR A 128 -10.81 14.57 25.94
CA TYR A 128 -10.56 15.97 25.67
C TYR A 128 -9.15 16.18 25.13
N LEU A 129 -9.05 16.95 24.07
CA LEU A 129 -7.82 17.53 23.53
C LEU A 129 -7.63 18.91 24.17
N ILE A 130 -6.45 19.16 24.70
CA ILE A 130 -6.20 20.36 25.52
C ILE A 130 -5.61 21.48 24.66
N PRO A 131 -6.28 22.65 24.58
CA PRO A 131 -5.77 23.81 23.86
C PRO A 131 -4.67 24.54 24.66
N VAL A 132 -3.85 25.34 23.99
CA VAL A 132 -2.67 25.97 24.64
C VAL A 132 -3.01 27.09 25.62
N ASP A 133 -4.21 27.67 25.49
CA ASP A 133 -4.70 28.78 26.32
C ASP A 133 -5.40 28.32 27.61
N MET A 134 -5.55 27.01 27.82
CA MET A 134 -6.10 26.45 29.04
C MET A 134 -5.17 26.71 30.23
N LYS A 135 -5.66 27.45 31.23
CA LYS A 135 -4.84 28.01 32.32
C LYS A 135 -4.67 27.08 33.52
N ALA A 136 -5.68 26.26 33.79
CA ALA A 136 -5.67 25.28 34.85
C ALA A 136 -6.48 24.06 34.41
N ALA A 137 -6.14 22.89 34.95
CA ALA A 137 -6.89 21.67 34.74
C ALA A 137 -7.52 21.24 36.04
N SER A 138 -8.48 22.01 36.53
CA SER A 138 -9.55 21.44 37.34
C SER A 138 -10.50 20.63 36.45
N GLU A 139 -11.26 19.71 37.04
CA GLU A 139 -12.25 18.89 36.32
C GLU A 139 -13.26 19.75 35.55
N ALA A 140 -13.75 20.82 36.19
CA ALA A 140 -14.69 21.76 35.58
C ALA A 140 -14.08 22.51 34.38
N GLU A 141 -12.82 22.91 34.45
CA GLU A 141 -12.13 23.59 33.34
C GLU A 141 -11.84 22.65 32.18
N VAL A 142 -11.55 21.36 32.43
CA VAL A 142 -11.41 20.36 31.35
C VAL A 142 -12.70 20.22 30.57
N GLU A 143 -13.83 20.18 31.28
CA GLU A 143 -15.14 20.08 30.65
C GLU A 143 -15.53 21.34 29.87
N SER A 144 -15.28 22.54 30.42
CA SER A 144 -15.66 23.80 29.76
C SER A 144 -14.69 24.24 28.66
N ASP A 145 -13.39 24.07 28.89
CA ASP A 145 -12.32 24.69 28.09
C ASP A 145 -11.59 23.66 27.22
N GLY A 146 -11.74 22.36 27.51
CA GLY A 146 -11.24 21.29 26.65
C GLY A 146 -12.02 21.14 25.35
N VAL A 147 -11.42 20.47 24.36
CA VAL A 147 -12.07 20.14 23.10
C VAL A 147 -12.32 18.65 23.01
N GLU A 148 -13.57 18.22 23.11
CA GLU A 148 -13.92 16.80 23.03
C GLU A 148 -13.51 16.16 21.70
N LEU A 149 -12.82 15.03 21.76
CA LEU A 149 -12.49 14.19 20.61
C LEU A 149 -13.76 13.73 19.86
N ALA A 150 -14.87 13.56 20.57
CA ALA A 150 -16.17 13.23 19.97
C ALA A 150 -16.61 14.26 18.92
N LYS A 151 -16.21 15.54 19.05
CA LYS A 151 -16.47 16.56 18.03
C LYS A 151 -15.75 16.26 16.72
N VAL A 152 -14.52 15.71 16.78
CA VAL A 152 -13.77 15.28 15.59
C VAL A 152 -14.43 14.07 14.96
N LEU A 153 -14.70 13.04 15.77
CA LEU A 153 -15.34 11.79 15.32
C LEU A 153 -16.68 12.05 14.64
N SER A 154 -17.53 12.90 15.23
CA SER A 154 -18.82 13.29 14.64
C SER A 154 -18.67 13.98 13.29
N ARG A 155 -17.63 14.80 13.07
CA ARG A 155 -17.36 15.41 11.75
C ARG A 155 -16.93 14.37 10.72
N MET A 156 -16.11 13.41 11.11
CA MET A 156 -15.66 12.32 10.24
C MET A 156 -16.82 11.40 9.86
N GLU A 157 -17.64 11.00 10.84
CA GLU A 157 -18.85 10.19 10.64
C GLU A 157 -19.86 10.90 9.71
N THR A 158 -20.15 12.18 9.97
CA THR A 158 -21.08 12.97 9.15
C THR A 158 -20.59 13.08 7.70
N ALA A 159 -19.27 13.14 7.48
CA ALA A 159 -18.71 13.24 6.14
C ALA A 159 -18.81 11.93 5.34
N GLY A 160 -19.00 10.78 6.01
CA GLY A 160 -19.21 9.49 5.36
C GLY A 160 -18.01 8.96 4.58
N ALA A 161 -16.78 9.36 4.95
CA ALA A 161 -15.59 8.77 4.35
C ALA A 161 -15.51 7.28 4.74
N PRO A 162 -15.24 6.36 3.79
CA PRO A 162 -15.20 4.92 4.07
C PRO A 162 -14.00 4.51 4.95
N VAL A 163 -12.95 5.32 5.00
CA VAL A 163 -11.78 5.11 5.87
C VAL A 163 -11.55 6.35 6.72
N ASN A 164 -11.64 6.19 8.04
CA ASN A 164 -11.43 7.21 9.04
C ASN A 164 -10.28 6.78 9.95
N LEU A 165 -9.20 7.56 10.00
CA LEU A 165 -8.02 7.29 10.83
C LEU A 165 -7.89 8.38 11.88
N VAL A 166 -7.82 8.01 13.15
CA VAL A 166 -7.65 8.94 14.27
C VAL A 166 -6.40 8.53 15.04
N ILE A 167 -5.39 9.39 15.06
CA ILE A 167 -4.07 9.10 15.61
C ILE A 167 -3.78 10.10 16.74
N LEU A 168 -3.59 9.59 17.95
CA LEU A 168 -3.44 10.40 19.15
C LEU A 168 -2.09 10.14 19.81
N ASP A 169 -1.14 11.06 19.60
CA ASP A 169 0.13 11.13 20.30
C ASP A 169 0.03 12.07 21.50
N ALA A 170 -0.84 11.70 22.44
CA ALA A 170 -1.11 12.47 23.64
C ALA A 170 -0.87 11.64 24.89
N CYS A 171 -0.19 12.24 25.87
CA CYS A 171 -0.08 11.69 27.20
C CYS A 171 -1.45 11.70 27.88
N ARG A 172 -1.68 10.67 28.69
CA ARG A 172 -2.91 10.44 29.44
C ARG A 172 -2.76 10.82 30.93
N THR A 173 -1.65 11.41 31.32
CA THR A 173 -1.35 11.80 32.72
C THR A 173 -1.58 13.29 32.85
N ASN A 174 -2.52 13.68 33.73
CA ASN A 174 -2.82 15.08 33.97
C ASN A 174 -1.58 15.76 34.61
N PRO A 175 -0.85 16.64 33.88
CA PRO A 175 0.38 17.25 34.38
C PRO A 175 0.13 18.23 35.52
N MET A 176 -1.13 18.58 35.81
CA MET A 176 -1.52 19.67 36.69
C MET A 176 -2.11 19.20 38.03
N THR A 177 -1.82 17.96 38.46
CA THR A 177 -2.52 17.34 39.60
C THR A 177 -1.67 17.18 40.84
N ARG A 178 -1.76 18.17 41.74
CA ARG A 178 -1.68 17.88 43.18
C ARG A 178 -3.04 17.58 43.81
N SER A 179 -4.16 17.72 43.09
CA SER A 179 -5.50 17.72 43.68
C SER A 179 -6.47 16.64 43.18
N PHE A 180 -6.10 15.82 42.19
CA PHE A 180 -6.98 14.77 41.66
C PHE A 180 -6.74 13.48 42.45
N ARG A 181 -7.46 13.29 43.56
CA ARG A 181 -7.54 11.98 44.19
C ARG A 181 -8.53 11.14 43.38
N SER A 182 -8.04 10.07 42.75
CA SER A 182 -8.79 8.97 42.12
C SER A 182 -9.38 9.17 40.71
N GLN A 183 -8.56 9.54 39.72
CA GLN A 183 -8.96 9.42 38.31
C GLN A 183 -7.95 8.56 37.51
N ALA A 184 -8.46 7.76 36.57
CA ALA A 184 -7.64 6.95 35.69
C ALA A 184 -6.76 7.85 34.83
N ALA A 185 -5.45 7.60 34.78
CA ALA A 185 -4.53 8.33 33.91
C ALA A 185 -4.85 7.99 32.44
N GLY A 186 -5.74 8.72 31.79
CA GLY A 186 -6.40 8.25 30.58
C GLY A 186 -6.69 9.30 29.52
N LEU A 187 -6.72 8.88 28.25
CA LEU A 187 -7.92 9.02 27.43
C LEU A 187 -8.77 7.75 27.74
N ALA A 188 -10.08 7.77 27.56
CA ALA A 188 -10.92 6.59 27.47
C ALA A 188 -10.57 5.78 26.22
N ALA A 189 -10.80 4.47 26.25
CA ALA A 189 -10.98 3.74 25.00
C ALA A 189 -12.29 4.21 24.35
N VAL A 190 -12.25 4.47 23.04
CA VAL A 190 -13.44 4.79 22.24
C VAL A 190 -13.66 3.63 21.28
N ASP A 191 -14.89 3.13 21.23
CA ASP A 191 -15.29 2.11 20.25
C ASP A 191 -15.30 2.73 18.86
N ALA A 192 -14.64 2.06 17.91
CA ALA A 192 -14.53 2.57 16.56
C ALA A 192 -15.89 2.42 15.83
N THR A 193 -16.50 3.54 15.44
CA THR A 193 -17.66 3.59 14.53
C THR A 193 -17.29 3.09 13.13
N HIS A 194 -18.25 2.63 12.31
CA HIS A 194 -18.01 2.03 10.99
C HIS A 194 -16.87 2.69 10.18
N GLY A 195 -15.93 1.87 9.69
CA GLY A 195 -14.83 2.37 8.86
C GLY A 195 -13.82 3.23 9.61
N THR A 196 -13.70 3.08 10.94
CA THR A 196 -12.78 3.90 11.75
C THR A 196 -11.67 3.05 12.37
N LEU A 197 -10.45 3.59 12.40
CA LEU A 197 -9.35 3.09 13.21
C LEU A 197 -8.85 4.23 14.09
N ILE A 198 -8.83 3.99 15.39
CA ILE A 198 -8.29 4.90 16.39
C ILE A 198 -7.00 4.31 16.96
N ALA A 199 -5.88 4.98 16.76
CA ALA A 199 -4.57 4.61 17.24
C ALA A 199 -4.10 5.57 18.34
N TYR A 200 -3.60 5.00 19.43
CA TYR A 200 -3.11 5.71 20.60
C TYR A 200 -1.63 5.41 20.79
N ALA A 201 -0.84 6.44 21.10
CA ALA A 201 0.59 6.29 21.34
C ALA A 201 0.94 5.38 22.53
N THR A 202 0.02 5.17 23.45
CA THR A 202 0.21 4.33 24.63
C THR A 202 -1.12 3.70 25.08
N ALA A 203 -1.05 2.64 25.87
CA ALA A 203 -2.20 1.92 26.39
C ALA A 203 -3.05 2.80 27.33
N PRO A 204 -4.34 2.48 27.52
CA PRO A 204 -5.14 3.10 28.57
C PRO A 204 -4.47 3.05 29.94
N GLY A 205 -4.52 4.15 30.69
CA GLY A 205 -3.84 4.22 32.00
C GLY A 205 -2.39 4.70 31.96
N SER A 206 -1.77 4.85 30.78
CA SER A 206 -0.29 4.95 30.67
C SER A 206 0.22 6.25 30.00
N THR A 207 1.51 6.55 30.18
CA THR A 207 2.21 7.71 29.56
C THR A 207 2.83 7.36 28.21
N ALA A 208 2.90 8.33 27.30
CA ALA A 208 3.79 8.25 26.14
C ALA A 208 5.19 8.78 26.54
N ALA A 209 6.25 8.18 25.98
CA ALA A 209 7.61 8.59 26.24
C ALA A 209 8.04 9.68 25.27
N ASP A 210 8.63 10.75 25.82
CA ASP A 210 9.16 11.87 25.03
C ASP A 210 10.22 11.44 24.00
N GLY A 211 10.90 10.32 24.23
CA GLY A 211 11.98 9.84 23.37
C GLY A 211 13.24 10.71 23.48
N SER A 212 14.30 10.28 22.79
CA SER A 212 15.59 10.99 22.74
C SER A 212 15.84 11.70 21.39
N GLY A 213 14.95 11.49 20.42
CA GLY A 213 15.10 11.98 19.05
C GLY A 213 14.52 13.37 18.82
N ARG A 214 14.35 13.71 17.53
CA ARG A 214 13.66 14.92 17.08
C ARG A 214 12.16 14.89 17.40
N ASN A 215 11.56 13.72 17.25
CA ASN A 215 10.13 13.45 17.45
C ASN A 215 9.90 12.61 18.71
N GLY A 216 8.65 12.59 19.17
CA GLY A 216 8.20 11.63 20.19
C GLY A 216 8.42 10.19 19.73
N THR A 217 8.61 9.25 20.66
CA THR A 217 8.95 7.85 20.32
C THR A 217 7.91 7.22 19.40
N TYR A 218 6.62 7.51 19.62
CA TYR A 218 5.53 7.01 18.81
C TYR A 218 5.51 7.64 17.41
N THR A 219 5.48 8.97 17.33
CA THR A 219 5.49 9.66 16.04
C THR A 219 6.72 9.34 15.21
N GLY A 220 7.90 9.26 15.81
CA GLY A 220 9.13 8.86 15.12
C GLY A 220 9.01 7.48 14.47
N ALA A 221 8.53 6.48 15.21
CA ALA A 221 8.31 5.13 14.67
C ALA A 221 7.22 5.12 13.59
N LEU A 222 6.13 5.87 13.79
CA LEU A 222 5.04 5.96 12.82
C LEU A 222 5.51 6.58 11.50
N LEU A 223 6.28 7.67 11.55
CA LEU A 223 6.85 8.33 10.37
C LEU A 223 7.73 7.39 9.53
N GLU A 224 8.45 6.47 10.17
CA GLU A 224 9.25 5.46 9.49
C GLU A 224 8.35 4.41 8.81
N GLU A 225 7.39 3.86 9.55
CA GLU A 225 6.56 2.75 9.07
C GLU A 225 5.55 3.16 7.98
N MET A 226 5.02 4.38 8.02
CA MET A 226 4.09 4.92 7.01
C MET A 226 4.71 5.01 5.60
N ARG A 227 6.04 5.15 5.52
CA ARG A 227 6.75 5.32 4.24
C ARG A 227 7.02 3.99 3.52
N ARG A 228 6.87 2.87 4.22
CA ARG A 228 7.09 1.54 3.67
C ARG A 228 5.95 1.18 2.70
N PRO A 229 6.26 0.94 1.41
CA PRO A 229 5.23 0.61 0.42
C PRO A 229 4.50 -0.70 0.70
N GLY A 230 3.22 -0.76 0.33
CA GLY A 230 2.44 -2.00 0.33
C GLY A 230 2.02 -2.51 1.71
N GLN A 231 2.19 -1.71 2.76
CA GLN A 231 1.74 -2.09 4.11
C GLN A 231 0.29 -1.65 4.35
N LYS A 232 -0.55 -2.62 4.75
CA LYS A 232 -1.86 -2.34 5.31
C LYS A 232 -1.70 -1.55 6.61
N VAL A 233 -2.64 -0.66 6.88
CA VAL A 233 -2.61 0.25 8.04
C VAL A 233 -2.50 -0.49 9.37
N GLU A 234 -3.14 -1.65 9.50
CA GLU A 234 -3.07 -2.51 10.68
C GLU A 234 -1.65 -3.05 10.89
N GLU A 235 -0.97 -3.44 9.81
CA GLU A 235 0.42 -3.90 9.88
C GLU A 235 1.39 -2.75 10.16
N VAL A 236 1.12 -1.54 9.63
CA VAL A 236 1.87 -0.32 10.00
C VAL A 236 1.79 -0.12 11.52
N PHE A 237 0.59 -0.07 12.10
CA PHE A 237 0.44 0.17 13.54
C PHE A 237 0.99 -0.97 14.39
N LYS A 238 0.84 -2.23 13.96
CA LYS A 238 1.47 -3.39 14.63
C LYS A 238 3.00 -3.28 14.67
N ARG A 239 3.64 -2.80 13.59
CA ARG A 239 5.09 -2.54 13.57
C ARG A 239 5.49 -1.37 14.45
N VAL A 240 4.72 -0.27 14.42
CA VAL A 240 4.90 0.86 15.33
C VAL A 240 4.86 0.40 16.78
N ARG A 241 3.88 -0.44 17.16
CA ARG A 241 3.79 -1.02 18.50
C ARG A 241 5.05 -1.78 18.89
N GLY A 242 5.58 -2.61 17.99
CA GLY A 242 6.83 -3.35 18.19
C GLY A 242 8.04 -2.42 18.38
N ALA A 243 8.19 -1.42 17.51
CA ALA A 243 9.28 -0.45 17.55
C ALA A 243 9.27 0.39 18.83
N VAL A 244 8.11 0.93 19.21
CA VAL A 244 7.94 1.73 20.44
C VAL A 244 8.19 0.90 21.68
N ARG A 245 7.64 -0.33 21.74
CA ARG A 245 7.87 -1.23 22.87
C ARG A 245 9.36 -1.58 23.02
N GLY A 246 10.05 -1.83 21.91
CA GLY A 246 11.49 -2.08 21.89
C GLY A 246 12.30 -0.88 22.37
N ALA A 247 12.05 0.30 21.79
CA ALA A 247 12.76 1.54 22.11
C ALA A 247 12.57 2.00 23.55
N THR A 248 11.41 1.71 24.15
CA THR A 248 11.09 2.10 25.53
C THR A 248 11.36 1.01 26.57
N GLY A 249 11.90 -0.14 26.16
CA GLY A 249 12.10 -1.28 27.07
C GLY A 249 10.81 -1.81 27.68
N GLY A 250 9.69 -1.69 26.96
CA GLY A 250 8.37 -2.12 27.42
C GLY A 250 7.56 -1.09 28.21
N LYS A 251 8.09 0.12 28.45
CA LYS A 251 7.41 1.16 29.25
C LYS A 251 6.25 1.82 28.52
N GLN A 252 6.28 1.83 27.18
CA GLN A 252 5.21 2.35 26.34
C GLN A 252 4.77 1.26 25.37
N VAL A 253 3.46 1.02 25.30
CA VAL A 253 2.86 0.05 24.39
C VAL A 253 1.71 0.75 23.67
N PRO A 254 1.85 1.10 22.38
CA PRO A 254 0.77 1.64 21.58
C PRO A 254 -0.45 0.70 21.52
N TRP A 255 -1.63 1.29 21.36
CA TRP A 255 -2.90 0.57 21.33
C TRP A 255 -3.79 1.08 20.22
N GLU A 256 -4.63 0.21 19.66
CA GLU A 256 -5.49 0.51 18.52
C GLU A 256 -6.88 -0.10 18.73
N SER A 257 -7.90 0.58 18.23
CA SER A 257 -9.27 0.10 18.09
C SER A 257 -9.67 0.28 16.63
N SER A 258 -10.20 -0.76 15.98
CA SER A 258 -10.49 -0.73 14.54
C SER A 258 -11.82 -1.41 14.22
N SER A 259 -12.56 -0.77 13.33
CA SER A 259 -13.76 -1.28 12.63
C SER A 259 -13.66 -1.02 11.12
N LEU A 260 -12.43 -0.94 10.59
CA LEU A 260 -12.17 -0.87 9.16
C LEU A 260 -12.64 -2.16 8.48
N GLU A 261 -13.39 -2.00 7.39
CA GLU A 261 -13.86 -3.12 6.57
C GLU A 261 -12.97 -3.35 5.34
N GLY A 262 -12.29 -2.30 4.87
CA GLY A 262 -11.44 -2.31 3.70
C GLY A 262 -9.97 -2.02 4.01
N ASP A 263 -9.11 -2.37 3.07
CA ASP A 263 -7.67 -2.14 3.21
C ASP A 263 -7.32 -0.66 2.95
N PHE A 264 -6.50 -0.08 3.84
CA PHE A 264 -5.86 1.22 3.60
C PHE A 264 -4.34 1.08 3.57
N TYR A 265 -3.73 1.81 2.64
CA TYR A 265 -2.28 1.89 2.45
C TYR A 265 -1.87 3.36 2.37
N PHE A 266 -0.93 3.77 3.24
CA PHE A 266 -0.28 5.08 3.12
C PHE A 266 0.44 5.18 1.77
N VAL A 267 1.28 4.19 1.47
CA VAL A 267 1.93 4.01 0.17
C VAL A 267 1.43 2.71 -0.44
N ALA A 268 0.73 2.79 -1.56
CA ALA A 268 0.20 1.61 -2.26
C ALA A 268 1.33 0.62 -2.63
N PRO A 269 1.04 -0.70 -2.67
CA PRO A 269 2.01 -1.66 -3.17
C PRO A 269 2.37 -1.33 -4.62
N GLY A 270 3.66 -1.43 -4.97
CA GLY A 270 4.08 -1.30 -6.37
C GLY A 270 3.42 -2.38 -7.24
N PRO A 271 3.33 -2.19 -8.57
CA PRO A 271 2.64 -3.11 -9.47
C PRO A 271 3.10 -4.58 -9.34
N ALA A 272 4.39 -4.79 -9.09
CA ALA A 272 4.98 -6.12 -8.88
C ALA A 272 4.55 -6.77 -7.55
N ALA A 273 4.37 -5.99 -6.48
CA ALA A 273 3.92 -6.50 -5.19
C ALA A 273 2.41 -6.75 -5.16
N ALA A 274 1.62 -5.95 -5.87
CA ALA A 274 0.19 -6.18 -6.07
C ALA A 274 -0.07 -7.48 -6.87
N ALA A 275 0.76 -7.78 -7.87
CA ALA A 275 0.68 -9.02 -8.63
C ALA A 275 1.08 -10.26 -7.82
N ALA A 276 1.96 -10.12 -6.82
CA ALA A 276 2.38 -11.22 -5.95
C ALA A 276 1.42 -11.48 -4.76
N ALA A 277 0.63 -10.48 -4.37
CA ALA A 277 -0.36 -10.56 -3.28
C ALA A 277 -1.77 -10.97 -3.75
N ALA A 278 -2.04 -10.94 -5.05
CA ALA A 278 -3.21 -11.61 -5.59
C ALA A 278 -3.06 -13.12 -5.37
N PRO A 279 -4.12 -13.85 -4.94
CA PRO A 279 -4.09 -15.30 -4.98
C PRO A 279 -3.65 -15.71 -6.39
N PRO A 280 -2.78 -16.73 -6.57
CA PRO A 280 -2.41 -17.17 -7.90
C PRO A 280 -3.72 -17.48 -8.61
N VAL A 281 -4.09 -16.61 -9.56
CA VAL A 281 -5.09 -16.97 -10.55
C VAL A 281 -4.51 -18.25 -11.12
N PRO A 282 -5.16 -19.42 -10.94
CA PRO A 282 -4.61 -20.65 -11.50
C PRO A 282 -4.35 -20.33 -12.95
N ALA A 283 -3.08 -20.39 -13.35
CA ALA A 283 -2.69 -20.11 -14.72
C ALA A 283 -3.62 -20.98 -15.55
N ALA A 284 -4.55 -20.34 -16.28
CA ALA A 284 -5.44 -21.06 -17.15
C ALA A 284 -4.52 -21.95 -17.99
N PRO A 285 -4.68 -23.28 -17.96
CA PRO A 285 -3.84 -24.14 -18.78
C PRO A 285 -3.92 -23.57 -20.19
N ALA A 286 -2.76 -23.30 -20.80
CA ALA A 286 -2.68 -22.85 -22.19
C ALA A 286 -3.69 -23.67 -22.99
N PRO A 287 -4.51 -23.06 -23.86
CA PRO A 287 -5.61 -23.76 -24.50
C PRO A 287 -5.04 -25.01 -25.16
N ARG A 288 -5.29 -26.18 -24.55
CA ARG A 288 -5.06 -27.44 -25.23
C ARG A 288 -6.10 -27.41 -26.32
N VAL A 289 -5.64 -27.20 -27.55
CA VAL A 289 -6.46 -27.50 -28.71
C VAL A 289 -6.81 -28.97 -28.56
N ASP A 290 -8.08 -29.24 -28.25
CA ASP A 290 -8.57 -30.60 -28.19
C ASP A 290 -8.47 -31.17 -29.60
N GLU A 291 -7.42 -31.97 -29.81
CA GLU A 291 -7.09 -32.55 -31.11
C GLU A 291 -8.25 -33.36 -31.66
N SER A 292 -9.07 -33.94 -30.77
CA SER A 292 -10.30 -34.66 -31.11
C SER A 292 -11.42 -33.73 -31.62
N ALA A 293 -11.55 -32.51 -31.08
CA ALA A 293 -12.51 -31.52 -31.56
C ALA A 293 -12.14 -30.96 -32.94
N VAL A 294 -10.83 -30.81 -33.20
CA VAL A 294 -10.32 -30.40 -34.53
C VAL A 294 -10.53 -31.51 -35.55
N GLU A 295 -10.27 -32.77 -35.17
CA GLU A 295 -10.54 -33.93 -36.01
C GLU A 295 -12.04 -34.06 -36.33
N LEU A 296 -12.92 -33.94 -35.34
CA LEU A 296 -14.38 -33.98 -35.52
C LEU A 296 -14.87 -32.88 -36.47
N THR A 297 -14.29 -31.68 -36.38
CA THR A 297 -14.63 -30.56 -37.28
C THR A 297 -14.25 -30.89 -38.72
N PHE A 298 -13.06 -31.45 -38.95
CA PHE A 298 -12.63 -31.89 -40.29
C PHE A 298 -13.47 -33.05 -40.81
N TRP A 299 -13.80 -34.01 -39.94
CA TRP A 299 -14.66 -35.13 -40.30
C TRP A 299 -16.05 -34.65 -40.72
N ASN A 300 -16.63 -33.70 -39.99
CA ASN A 300 -17.94 -33.13 -40.31
C ASN A 300 -17.98 -32.41 -41.66
N SER A 301 -16.86 -31.84 -42.13
CA SER A 301 -16.81 -31.24 -43.48
C SER A 301 -16.70 -32.27 -44.60
N VAL A 302 -16.21 -33.48 -44.33
CA VAL A 302 -15.94 -34.50 -45.36
C VAL A 302 -16.95 -35.65 -45.35
N LYS A 303 -17.63 -35.92 -44.23
CA LYS A 303 -18.46 -37.13 -44.03
C LYS A 303 -19.57 -37.36 -45.07
N ASP A 304 -20.08 -36.28 -45.66
CA ASP A 304 -21.15 -36.31 -46.67
C ASP A 304 -20.64 -36.08 -48.11
N SER A 305 -19.32 -36.01 -48.30
CA SER A 305 -18.70 -35.82 -49.61
C SER A 305 -18.90 -37.03 -50.53
N GLN A 306 -18.98 -36.77 -51.83
CA GLN A 306 -19.01 -37.78 -52.89
C GLN A 306 -17.66 -37.92 -53.62
N ASP A 307 -16.65 -37.15 -53.20
CA ASP A 307 -15.30 -37.25 -53.75
C ASP A 307 -14.43 -38.16 -52.87
N ALA A 308 -13.86 -39.19 -53.49
CA ALA A 308 -12.93 -40.09 -52.82
C ALA A 308 -11.66 -39.37 -52.33
N ALA A 309 -11.21 -38.31 -53.02
CA ALA A 309 -9.99 -37.58 -52.69
C ALA A 309 -10.07 -36.85 -51.34
N GLU A 310 -11.26 -36.38 -50.94
CA GLU A 310 -11.44 -35.68 -49.67
C GLU A 310 -11.34 -36.62 -48.47
N PHE A 311 -11.82 -37.86 -48.60
CA PHE A 311 -11.61 -38.91 -47.58
C PHE A 311 -10.13 -39.32 -47.49
N GLU A 312 -9.39 -39.28 -48.60
CA GLU A 312 -7.94 -39.53 -48.60
C GLU A 312 -7.15 -38.40 -47.93
N ALA A 313 -7.56 -37.14 -48.13
CA ALA A 313 -6.99 -35.99 -47.43
C ALA A 313 -7.22 -36.08 -45.91
N TYR A 314 -8.42 -36.50 -45.48
CA TYR A 314 -8.68 -36.78 -44.07
C TYR A 314 -7.73 -37.88 -43.53
N LEU A 315 -7.52 -38.97 -44.29
CA LEU A 315 -6.64 -40.08 -43.89
C LEU A 315 -5.15 -39.73 -43.86
N GLN A 316 -4.70 -38.80 -44.70
CA GLN A 316 -3.34 -38.28 -44.65
C GLN A 316 -3.10 -37.46 -43.39
N LYS A 317 -4.08 -36.64 -43.00
CA LYS A 317 -3.99 -35.79 -41.81
C LYS A 317 -4.23 -36.56 -40.51
N TYR A 318 -5.14 -37.53 -40.51
CA TYR A 318 -5.54 -38.34 -39.35
C TYR A 318 -5.43 -39.85 -39.64
N PRO A 319 -4.20 -40.40 -39.83
CA PRO A 319 -4.02 -41.80 -40.21
C PRO A 319 -4.49 -42.80 -39.14
N LYS A 320 -4.43 -42.37 -37.87
CA LYS A 320 -4.92 -43.11 -36.69
C LYS A 320 -6.13 -42.43 -36.04
N GLY A 321 -6.80 -41.53 -36.77
CA GLY A 321 -7.97 -40.81 -36.29
C GLY A 321 -9.17 -41.72 -36.00
N GLU A 322 -10.09 -41.23 -35.18
CA GLU A 322 -11.30 -41.94 -34.77
C GLU A 322 -12.16 -42.37 -35.97
N PHE A 323 -12.24 -41.53 -37.01
CA PHE A 323 -13.01 -41.83 -38.22
C PHE A 323 -12.19 -42.46 -39.36
N ALA A 324 -10.91 -42.75 -39.15
CA ALA A 324 -10.02 -43.29 -40.20
C ALA A 324 -10.55 -44.59 -40.81
N THR A 325 -11.17 -45.45 -40.01
CA THR A 325 -11.77 -46.69 -40.51
C THR A 325 -12.99 -46.44 -41.40
N LEU A 326 -13.80 -45.43 -41.07
CA LEU A 326 -14.98 -45.05 -41.85
C LEU A 326 -14.58 -44.33 -43.15
N ALA A 327 -13.60 -43.43 -43.07
CA ALA A 327 -13.03 -42.75 -44.23
C ALA A 327 -12.45 -43.73 -45.26
N ARG A 328 -11.68 -44.74 -44.82
CA ARG A 328 -11.15 -45.80 -45.71
C ARG A 328 -12.27 -46.56 -46.43
N LYS A 329 -13.37 -46.87 -45.74
CA LYS A 329 -14.52 -47.55 -46.35
C LYS A 329 -15.21 -46.67 -47.39
N ARG A 330 -15.43 -45.38 -47.10
CA ARG A 330 -16.07 -44.42 -48.02
C ARG A 330 -15.21 -44.17 -49.26
N ALA A 331 -13.91 -43.91 -49.10
CA ALA A 331 -12.99 -43.71 -50.21
C ALA A 331 -12.97 -44.91 -51.17
N LYS A 332 -12.92 -46.14 -50.64
CA LYS A 332 -12.94 -47.37 -51.45
C LYS A 332 -14.27 -47.54 -52.20
N ALA A 333 -15.40 -47.28 -51.55
CA ALA A 333 -16.72 -47.40 -52.17
C ALA A 333 -16.91 -46.38 -53.32
N LEU A 334 -16.50 -45.13 -53.12
CA LEU A 334 -16.60 -44.08 -54.13
C LEU A 334 -15.65 -44.36 -55.32
N LYS A 335 -14.44 -44.85 -55.08
CA LYS A 335 -13.53 -45.29 -56.15
C LYS A 335 -14.06 -46.47 -56.96
N ALA A 336 -14.71 -47.42 -56.30
CA ALA A 336 -15.34 -48.56 -56.97
C ALA A 336 -16.56 -48.14 -57.81
N ALA A 337 -17.31 -47.13 -57.36
CA ALA A 337 -18.45 -46.56 -58.10
C ALA A 337 -18.00 -45.69 -59.28
N ALA A 338 -16.81 -45.07 -59.21
CA ALA A 338 -16.24 -44.25 -60.28
C ALA A 338 -15.47 -45.06 -61.35
N ALA A 339 -15.27 -46.37 -61.16
CA ALA A 339 -14.62 -47.22 -62.15
C ALA A 339 -15.59 -47.55 -63.30
N PRO A 340 -15.21 -47.36 -64.59
CA PRO A 340 -16.09 -47.67 -65.71
C PRO A 340 -16.42 -49.17 -65.77
N PRO A 341 -17.63 -49.57 -66.22
CA PRO A 341 -17.98 -50.98 -66.34
C PRO A 341 -17.04 -51.68 -67.33
N ARG A 342 -16.59 -52.89 -66.97
CA ARG A 342 -15.71 -53.70 -67.82
C ARG A 342 -16.38 -53.93 -69.19
N PRO A 343 -15.64 -53.83 -70.31
CA PRO A 343 -16.17 -54.24 -71.60
C PRO A 343 -16.47 -55.75 -71.57
N THR A 344 -17.71 -56.11 -71.92
CA THR A 344 -18.11 -57.49 -72.23
C THR A 344 -17.36 -57.95 -73.48
N ALA A 345 -16.50 -58.96 -73.35
CA ALA A 345 -15.92 -59.65 -74.50
C ALA A 345 -17.02 -60.46 -75.20
N ALA A 346 -17.10 -60.33 -76.53
CA ALA A 346 -17.90 -61.14 -77.43
C ALA A 346 -17.28 -62.52 -77.66
#